data_AF-A0A183Q3Z3-F1
#
_entry.id   AF-A0A183Q3Z3-F1
#
_cell.length_a   1.000
_cell.length_b   1.000
_cell.length_c   1.000
_cell.angle_alpha   90.00
_cell.angle_beta   90.00
_cell.angle_gamma   90.00
#
_symmetry.space_group_name_H-M   'P 1'
#
loop_
_entity.id
_entity.type
_entity.pdbx_description
1 polymer ?
#
loop_
_entity_poly.entity_id
_entity_poly.type
_entity_poly.pdbx_seq_one_letter_code
_entity_poly.pdbx_strand_id
1 'polypeptide(L)'
;YRTSDQVTSVLWSLEKEYRREEDWCQNEKAINSGDPTSYLAQLSSKHAEQKEAFLKACMLARRTSDLFSKYLHRQPTSTTGRVEVEEKIRLAMTELMAKEKAVLEAWAVRRRRLDDCTYFMNLKRQIEDLLERVHNVQESINNKSTGFSNSMCLSNINPSLMQEVYRACASLESMIASSSPLSPGHATQMESLLQRLRLCDTQSNTSSTD
;
A
#
# COMPACT_ATOMS: atom_id res chain seq x y z
N TYR A 1 -17.12 -30.28 -15.44
CA TYR A 1 -17.24 -29.15 -16.40
C TYR A 1 -18.00 -27.96 -15.81
N ARG A 2 -19.19 -28.13 -15.19
CA ARG A 2 -19.87 -27.01 -14.48
C ARG A 2 -19.05 -26.30 -13.39
N THR A 3 -18.06 -26.98 -12.81
CA THR A 3 -17.11 -26.41 -11.86
C THR A 3 -16.07 -25.48 -12.50
N SER A 4 -15.78 -25.62 -13.80
CA SER A 4 -14.78 -24.79 -14.50
C SER A 4 -15.28 -23.35 -14.64
N ASP A 5 -16.53 -23.17 -15.09
CA ASP A 5 -17.13 -21.85 -15.28
C ASP A 5 -17.25 -21.08 -13.95
N GLN A 6 -17.57 -21.79 -12.86
CA GLN A 6 -17.61 -21.22 -11.53
C GLN A 6 -16.22 -20.76 -11.05
N VAL A 7 -15.18 -21.56 -11.31
CA VAL A 7 -13.80 -21.17 -11.01
C VAL A 7 -13.43 -19.91 -11.81
N THR A 8 -13.67 -19.89 -13.12
CA THR A 8 -13.38 -18.73 -13.97
C THR A 8 -14.10 -17.46 -13.52
N SER A 9 -15.37 -17.57 -13.10
CA SER A 9 -16.15 -16.43 -12.56
C SER A 9 -15.58 -15.87 -11.25
N VAL A 10 -15.14 -16.75 -10.34
CA VAL A 10 -14.45 -16.35 -9.09
C VAL A 10 -13.14 -15.63 -9.41
N LEU A 11 -12.35 -16.15 -10.35
CA LEU A 11 -11.10 -15.51 -10.78
C LEU A 11 -11.33 -14.11 -11.33
N TRP A 12 -12.34 -13.95 -12.19
CA TRP A 12 -12.67 -12.66 -12.77
C TRP A 12 -13.16 -11.66 -11.71
N SER A 13 -13.96 -12.12 -10.76
CA SER A 13 -14.42 -11.30 -9.63
C SER A 13 -13.25 -10.84 -8.76
N LEU A 14 -12.30 -11.73 -8.45
CA LEU A 14 -11.10 -11.41 -7.67
C LEU A 14 -10.18 -10.43 -8.41
N GLU A 15 -9.95 -10.65 -9.70
CA GLU A 15 -9.18 -9.74 -10.54
C GLU A 15 -9.78 -8.33 -10.54
N LYS A 16 -11.10 -8.23 -10.73
CA LYS A 16 -11.83 -6.96 -10.70
C LYS A 16 -11.71 -6.27 -9.35
N GLU A 17 -11.85 -7.02 -8.25
CA GLU A 17 -11.70 -6.50 -6.90
C GLU A 17 -10.27 -6.00 -6.63
N TYR A 18 -9.24 -6.72 -7.08
CA TYR A 18 -7.84 -6.28 -6.91
C TYR A 18 -7.45 -5.09 -7.78
N ARG A 19 -8.10 -4.90 -8.93
CA ARG A 19 -7.93 -3.71 -9.78
C ARG A 19 -8.63 -2.47 -9.22
N ARG A 20 -9.55 -2.63 -8.27
CA ARG A 20 -10.27 -1.49 -7.69
C ARG A 20 -9.29 -0.55 -6.99
N GLU A 21 -9.38 0.73 -7.33
CA GLU A 21 -8.65 1.79 -6.65
C GLU A 21 -9.39 2.13 -5.35
N GLU A 22 -8.69 2.05 -4.22
CA GLU A 22 -9.24 2.36 -2.90
C GLU A 22 -8.11 2.85 -1.99
N ASP A 23 -8.39 3.87 -1.17
CA ASP A 23 -7.47 4.39 -0.17
C ASP A 23 -7.72 3.74 1.18
N TRP A 24 -6.96 2.70 1.48
CA TRP A 24 -7.22 1.93 2.70
C TRP A 24 -6.91 2.69 3.99
N CYS A 25 -6.04 3.69 4.01
CA CYS A 25 -5.82 4.51 5.23
C CYS A 25 -6.77 5.69 5.40
N GLN A 26 -7.56 6.05 4.37
CA GLN A 26 -8.51 7.18 4.44
C GLN A 26 -9.96 6.74 4.31
N ASN A 27 -10.22 5.46 4.10
CA ASN A 27 -11.59 4.97 4.06
C ASN A 27 -12.24 5.03 5.45
N GLU A 28 -13.57 5.01 5.44
CA GLU A 28 -14.39 5.06 6.66
C GLU A 28 -14.03 3.94 7.65
N LYS A 29 -13.59 2.77 7.17
CA LYS A 29 -13.20 1.64 8.03
C LYS A 29 -11.92 1.93 8.82
N ALA A 30 -10.94 2.57 8.20
CA ALA A 30 -9.71 2.97 8.86
C ALA A 30 -9.92 4.14 9.82
N ILE A 31 -10.78 5.09 9.46
CA ILE A 31 -11.13 6.20 10.35
C ILE A 31 -11.87 5.67 11.59
N ASN A 32 -12.85 4.78 11.39
CA ASN A 32 -13.64 4.20 12.47
C ASN A 32 -12.86 3.19 13.32
N SER A 33 -11.69 2.71 12.88
CA SER A 33 -10.87 1.79 13.69
C SER A 33 -10.14 2.50 14.83
N GLY A 34 -10.04 3.84 14.80
CA GLY A 34 -9.27 4.64 15.77
C GLY A 34 -7.75 4.51 15.66
N ASP A 35 -7.27 3.39 15.11
CA ASP A 35 -5.87 3.16 14.72
C ASP A 35 -5.80 2.64 13.28
N PRO A 36 -5.63 3.56 12.29
CA PRO A 36 -5.46 3.19 10.89
C PRO A 36 -4.22 2.32 10.63
N THR A 37 -3.18 2.40 11.46
CA THR A 37 -1.93 1.65 11.26
C THR A 37 -2.15 0.17 11.56
N SER A 38 -2.78 -0.14 12.69
CA SER A 38 -3.19 -1.51 13.02
C SER A 38 -4.20 -2.07 12.00
N TYR A 39 -5.15 -1.24 11.54
CA TYR A 39 -6.09 -1.63 10.49
C TYR A 39 -5.37 -2.05 9.20
N LEU A 40 -4.42 -1.25 8.72
CA LEU A 40 -3.63 -1.56 7.52
C LEU A 40 -2.81 -2.84 7.70
N ALA A 41 -2.20 -3.05 8.88
CA ALA A 41 -1.44 -4.26 9.17
C ALA A 41 -2.32 -5.52 9.11
N GLN A 42 -3.52 -5.48 9.69
CA GLN A 42 -4.49 -6.57 9.61
C GLN A 42 -4.96 -6.82 8.18
N LEU A 43 -5.25 -5.75 7.43
CA LEU A 43 -5.66 -5.85 6.03
C LEU A 43 -4.55 -6.46 5.16
N SER A 44 -3.31 -6.07 5.40
CA SER A 44 -2.10 -6.63 4.79
C SER A 44 -1.97 -8.13 5.05
N SER A 45 -2.19 -8.60 6.29
CA SER A 45 -2.19 -10.03 6.63
C SER A 45 -3.29 -10.78 5.89
N LYS A 46 -4.53 -10.30 5.96
CA LYS A 46 -5.68 -10.89 5.26
C LYS A 46 -5.44 -10.99 3.76
N HIS A 47 -4.84 -9.97 3.16
CA HIS A 47 -4.51 -9.95 1.73
C HIS A 47 -3.45 -10.99 1.35
N ALA A 48 -2.49 -11.27 2.24
CA ALA A 48 -1.50 -12.34 2.06
C ALA A 48 -2.13 -13.74 2.19
N GLU A 49 -2.97 -13.94 3.21
CA GLU A 49 -3.71 -15.19 3.43
C GLU A 49 -4.63 -15.53 2.24
N GLN A 50 -5.32 -14.52 1.71
CA GLN A 50 -6.16 -14.67 0.51
C GLN A 50 -5.35 -15.12 -0.71
N LYS A 51 -4.16 -14.55 -0.93
CA LYS A 51 -3.25 -15.01 -1.99
C LYS A 51 -2.81 -16.44 -1.79
N GLU A 52 -2.48 -16.84 -0.56
CA GLU A 52 -2.07 -18.21 -0.29
C GLU A 52 -3.21 -19.20 -0.57
N ALA A 53 -4.43 -18.90 -0.11
CA ALA A 53 -5.62 -19.70 -0.39
C ALA A 53 -5.90 -19.80 -1.90
N PHE A 54 -5.77 -18.68 -2.61
CA PHE A 54 -5.89 -18.60 -4.06
C PHE A 54 -4.87 -19.51 -4.78
N LEU A 55 -3.59 -19.43 -4.41
CA LEU A 55 -2.54 -20.27 -4.99
C LEU A 55 -2.78 -21.76 -4.71
N LYS A 56 -3.26 -22.11 -3.51
CA LYS A 56 -3.64 -23.49 -3.18
C LYS A 56 -4.79 -23.97 -4.06
N ALA A 57 -5.79 -23.13 -4.32
CA ALA A 57 -6.91 -23.46 -5.21
C ALA A 57 -6.45 -23.67 -6.66
N CYS A 58 -5.61 -22.78 -7.20
CA CYS A 58 -5.02 -22.94 -8.55
C CYS A 58 -4.15 -24.21 -8.66
N MET A 59 -3.35 -24.50 -7.63
CA MET A 59 -2.56 -25.74 -7.57
C MET A 59 -3.46 -26.99 -7.59
N LEU A 60 -4.54 -26.99 -6.81
CA LEU A 60 -5.50 -28.08 -6.80
C LEU A 60 -6.16 -28.26 -8.17
N ALA A 61 -6.63 -27.17 -8.78
CA ALA A 61 -7.26 -27.20 -10.10
C ALA A 61 -6.33 -27.82 -11.18
N ARG A 62 -5.06 -27.42 -11.21
CA ARG A 62 -4.05 -28.03 -12.10
C ARG A 62 -3.85 -29.52 -11.84
N ARG A 63 -3.65 -29.93 -10.58
CA ARG A 63 -3.45 -31.35 -10.22
C ARG A 63 -4.67 -32.20 -10.58
N THR A 64 -5.87 -31.67 -10.35
CA THR A 64 -7.13 -32.33 -10.72
C THR A 64 -7.23 -32.47 -12.24
N SER A 65 -6.89 -31.43 -13.00
CA SER A 65 -6.85 -31.49 -14.47
C SER A 65 -5.85 -32.53 -14.97
N ASP A 66 -4.64 -32.57 -14.43
CA ASP A 66 -3.62 -33.55 -14.80
C ASP A 66 -4.09 -34.99 -14.52
N LEU A 67 -4.78 -35.20 -13.40
CA LEU A 67 -5.35 -36.49 -13.07
C LEU A 67 -6.43 -36.90 -14.09
N PHE A 68 -7.33 -35.99 -14.46
CA PHE A 68 -8.32 -36.24 -15.51
C PHE A 68 -7.68 -36.56 -16.86
N SER A 69 -6.66 -35.80 -17.28
CA SER A 69 -5.91 -36.06 -18.51
C SER A 69 -5.25 -37.45 -18.51
N LYS A 70 -4.68 -37.87 -17.37
CA LYS A 70 -4.11 -39.22 -17.20
C LYS A 70 -5.18 -40.31 -17.29
N TYR A 71 -6.35 -40.10 -16.71
CA TYR A 71 -7.47 -41.04 -16.84
C TYR A 71 -7.95 -41.15 -18.29
N LEU A 72 -8.07 -40.02 -18.99
CA LEU A 72 -8.48 -39.96 -20.39
C LEU A 72 -7.47 -40.65 -21.33
N HIS A 73 -6.18 -40.56 -21.03
CA HIS A 73 -5.12 -41.25 -21.77
C HIS A 73 -5.13 -42.78 -21.60
N ARG A 74 -5.66 -43.29 -20.48
CA ARG A 74 -5.80 -44.73 -20.24
C ARG A 74 -7.01 -45.34 -20.94
N GLN A 75 -7.93 -44.52 -21.44
CA GLN A 75 -9.08 -45.00 -22.21
C GLN A 75 -8.63 -45.45 -23.61
N PRO A 76 -9.32 -46.43 -24.23
CA PRO A 76 -9.07 -46.82 -25.61
C PRO A 76 -9.08 -45.62 -26.56
N THR A 77 -8.22 -45.64 -27.57
CA THR A 77 -8.19 -44.58 -28.59
C THR A 77 -9.49 -44.52 -29.40
N SER A 78 -10.27 -45.59 -29.43
CA SER A 78 -11.60 -45.67 -30.06
C SER A 78 -12.73 -45.04 -29.24
N THR A 79 -12.47 -44.59 -28.00
CA THR A 79 -13.48 -43.95 -27.16
C THR A 79 -13.98 -42.66 -27.81
N THR A 80 -15.27 -42.65 -28.18
CA THR A 80 -15.95 -41.50 -28.78
C THR A 80 -15.82 -40.25 -27.90
N GLY A 81 -15.51 -39.10 -28.50
CA GLY A 81 -15.39 -37.82 -27.81
C GLY A 81 -14.12 -37.63 -26.98
N ARG A 82 -13.19 -38.62 -26.93
CA ARG A 82 -11.93 -38.53 -26.17
C ARG A 82 -11.10 -37.31 -26.56
N VAL A 83 -10.86 -37.11 -27.86
CA VAL A 83 -10.04 -36.00 -28.39
C VAL A 83 -10.68 -34.64 -28.07
N GLU A 84 -12.00 -34.53 -28.17
CA GLU A 84 -12.71 -33.29 -27.84
C GLU A 84 -12.61 -32.93 -26.36
N VAL A 85 -12.71 -33.92 -25.47
CA VAL A 85 -12.56 -33.72 -24.02
C VAL A 85 -11.12 -33.34 -23.67
N GLU A 86 -10.13 -33.95 -24.33
CA GLU A 86 -8.72 -33.63 -24.14
C GLU A 86 -8.43 -32.18 -24.54
N GLU A 87 -8.91 -31.75 -25.70
CA GLU A 87 -8.76 -30.37 -26.17
C GLU A 87 -9.46 -29.37 -25.25
N LYS A 88 -10.67 -29.71 -24.78
CA LYS A 88 -11.41 -28.92 -23.79
C LYS A 88 -10.63 -28.73 -22.49
N ILE A 89 -10.01 -29.79 -21.96
CA ILE A 89 -9.15 -29.72 -20.77
C ILE A 89 -7.93 -28.82 -21.03
N ARG A 90 -7.28 -28.97 -22.20
CA ARG A 90 -6.13 -28.16 -22.59
C ARG A 90 -6.45 -26.66 -22.66
N LEU A 91 -7.58 -26.31 -23.27
CA LEU A 91 -8.07 -24.93 -23.37
C LEU A 91 -8.40 -24.36 -21.99
N ALA A 92 -9.14 -25.10 -21.16
CA ALA A 92 -9.50 -24.68 -19.81
C ALA A 92 -8.26 -24.44 -18.92
N MET A 93 -7.22 -25.28 -19.04
CA MET A 93 -5.95 -25.05 -18.34
C MET A 93 -5.19 -23.83 -18.84
N THR A 94 -5.19 -23.59 -20.15
CA THR A 94 -4.56 -22.39 -20.72
C THR A 94 -5.23 -21.13 -20.18
N GLU A 95 -6.56 -21.11 -20.15
CA GLU A 95 -7.34 -19.98 -19.60
C GLU A 95 -7.11 -19.80 -18.10
N LEU A 96 -7.12 -20.88 -17.32
CA LEU A 96 -6.83 -20.85 -15.88
C LEU A 96 -5.47 -20.21 -15.59
N MET A 97 -4.43 -20.61 -16.31
CA MET A 97 -3.07 -20.07 -16.14
C MET A 97 -3.00 -18.57 -16.48
N ALA A 98 -3.66 -18.16 -17.57
CA ALA A 98 -3.72 -16.75 -17.97
C ALA A 98 -4.45 -15.90 -16.91
N LYS A 99 -5.58 -16.40 -16.39
CA LYS A 99 -6.35 -15.74 -15.33
C LYS A 99 -5.58 -15.70 -14.02
N GLU A 100 -4.89 -16.77 -13.66
CA GLU A 100 -4.05 -16.81 -12.46
C GLU A 100 -2.97 -15.74 -12.52
N LYS A 101 -2.29 -15.60 -13.65
CA LYS A 101 -1.31 -14.54 -13.87
C LYS A 101 -1.93 -13.14 -13.69
N ALA A 102 -3.08 -12.88 -14.32
CA ALA A 102 -3.75 -11.58 -14.23
C ALA A 102 -4.17 -11.22 -12.79
N VAL A 103 -4.68 -12.20 -12.03
CA VAL A 103 -5.02 -12.01 -10.61
C VAL A 103 -3.76 -11.70 -9.79
N LEU A 104 -2.64 -12.38 -10.03
CA LEU A 104 -1.39 -12.13 -9.32
C LEU A 104 -0.77 -10.77 -9.64
N GLU A 105 -0.88 -10.32 -10.89
CA GLU A 105 -0.46 -8.96 -11.28
C GLU A 105 -1.30 -7.90 -10.58
N ALA A 106 -2.63 -8.05 -10.59
CA ALA A 106 -3.54 -7.14 -9.87
C ALA A 106 -3.28 -7.15 -8.35
N TRP A 107 -3.05 -8.34 -7.76
CA TRP A 107 -2.67 -8.50 -6.36
C TRP A 107 -1.37 -7.75 -6.04
N ALA A 108 -0.35 -7.85 -6.91
CA ALA A 108 0.94 -7.20 -6.70
C ALA A 108 0.83 -5.67 -6.70
N VAL A 109 0.01 -5.11 -7.60
CA VAL A 109 -0.30 -3.68 -7.62
C VAL A 109 -1.02 -3.25 -6.35
N ARG A 110 -2.08 -3.98 -5.95
CA ARG A 110 -2.81 -3.72 -4.71
C ARG A 110 -1.92 -3.82 -3.47
N ARG A 111 -1.01 -4.80 -3.44
CA ARG A 111 -0.04 -4.98 -2.35
C ARG A 111 0.88 -3.78 -2.22
N ARG A 112 1.48 -3.30 -3.33
CA ARG A 112 2.33 -2.11 -3.32
C ARG A 112 1.59 -0.89 -2.76
N ARG A 113 0.35 -0.67 -3.20
CA ARG A 113 -0.47 0.42 -2.68
C ARG A 113 -0.76 0.31 -1.17
N LEU A 114 -0.99 -0.90 -0.64
CA LEU A 114 -1.12 -1.11 0.81
C LEU A 114 0.18 -0.82 1.56
N ASP A 115 1.32 -1.19 0.98
CA ASP A 115 2.63 -0.89 1.54
C ASP A 115 2.89 0.63 1.53
N ASP A 116 2.54 1.33 0.45
CA ASP A 116 2.63 2.78 0.35
C ASP A 116 1.73 3.49 1.37
N CYS A 117 0.48 3.01 1.56
CA CYS A 117 -0.42 3.49 2.61
C CYS A 117 0.19 3.33 4.02
N THR A 118 0.81 2.18 4.28
CA THR A 118 1.46 1.87 5.56
C THR A 118 2.68 2.77 5.78
N TYR A 119 3.49 2.96 4.75
CA TYR A 119 4.65 3.84 4.80
C TYR A 119 4.24 5.30 5.01
N PHE A 120 3.22 5.78 4.29
CA PHE A 120 2.63 7.11 4.46
C PHE A 120 2.15 7.35 5.90
N MET A 121 1.35 6.44 6.48
CA MET A 121 0.85 6.60 7.84
C MET A 121 1.98 6.66 8.88
N ASN A 122 3.02 5.85 8.70
CA ASN A 122 4.20 5.89 9.57
C ASN A 122 4.99 7.19 9.43
N LEU A 123 5.18 7.69 8.20
CA LEU A 123 5.87 8.95 7.95
C LEU A 123 5.07 10.13 8.52
N LYS A 124 3.75 10.16 8.29
CA LYS A 124 2.85 11.17 8.83
C LYS A 124 2.97 11.29 10.35
N ARG A 125 2.86 10.17 11.07
CA ARG A 125 3.02 10.14 12.52
C ARG A 125 4.40 10.68 12.95
N GLN A 126 5.48 10.22 12.33
CA GLN A 126 6.84 10.70 12.64
C GLN A 126 6.98 12.21 12.44
N ILE A 127 6.33 12.77 11.42
CA ILE A 127 6.34 14.21 11.14
C ILE A 127 5.51 14.97 12.16
N GLU A 128 4.34 14.46 12.53
CA GLU A 128 3.48 15.05 13.56
C GLU A 128 4.22 15.10 14.90
N ASP A 129 4.87 14.00 15.31
CA ASP A 129 5.71 13.94 16.52
C ASP A 129 6.90 14.92 16.46
N LEU A 130 7.52 15.07 15.27
CA LEU A 130 8.61 16.02 15.07
C LEU A 130 8.13 17.47 15.18
N LEU A 131 6.99 17.79 14.58
CA LEU A 131 6.38 19.13 14.66
C LEU A 131 6.00 19.48 16.10
N GLU A 132 5.49 18.53 16.88
CA GLU A 132 5.20 18.73 18.30
C GLU A 132 6.47 19.02 19.11
N ARG A 133 7.57 18.27 18.86
CA ARG A 133 8.86 18.57 19.51
C ARG A 133 9.40 19.95 19.15
N VAL A 134 9.31 20.34 17.88
CA VAL A 134 9.69 21.69 17.43
C VAL A 134 8.89 22.75 18.16
N HIS A 135 7.57 22.57 18.25
CA HIS A 135 6.68 23.48 18.97
C HIS A 135 7.04 23.60 20.45
N ASN A 136 7.26 22.48 21.15
CA ASN A 136 7.61 22.46 22.57
C ASN A 136 8.93 23.19 22.87
N VAL A 137 9.92 23.07 21.98
CA VAL A 137 11.17 23.82 22.11
C VAL A 137 10.94 25.31 21.87
N GLN A 138 10.13 25.67 20.87
CA GLN A 138 9.80 27.09 20.59
C GLN A 138 9.06 27.75 21.77
N GLU A 139 8.08 27.07 22.37
CA GLU A 139 7.40 27.56 23.57
C GLU A 139 8.36 27.72 24.75
N SER A 140 9.27 26.77 24.94
CA SER A 140 10.29 26.84 25.98
C SER A 140 11.23 28.04 25.84
N ILE A 141 11.53 28.44 24.60
CA ILE A 141 12.31 29.65 24.30
C ILE A 141 11.50 30.89 24.64
N ASN A 142 10.26 30.98 24.14
CA ASN A 142 9.38 32.12 24.36
C ASN A 142 9.12 32.37 25.86
N ASN A 143 8.93 31.31 26.65
CA ASN A 143 8.70 31.40 28.09
C ASN A 143 9.94 31.92 28.86
N LYS A 144 11.15 31.62 28.39
CA LYS A 144 12.42 32.09 28.99
C LYS A 144 12.77 33.53 28.60
N SER A 145 12.28 34.02 27.45
CA SER A 145 12.55 35.37 26.94
C SER A 145 11.74 36.48 27.62
N THR A 146 11.01 36.19 28.71
CA THR A 146 10.28 37.19 29.51
C THR A 146 11.18 38.18 30.29
N GLY A 147 12.51 38.15 30.10
CA GLY A 147 13.45 39.01 30.84
C GLY A 147 14.53 39.75 30.04
N PHE A 148 14.91 39.34 28.83
CA PHE A 148 15.95 40.02 28.05
C PHE A 148 15.73 39.84 26.54
N SER A 149 15.72 40.95 25.81
CA SER A 149 15.60 41.02 24.35
C SER A 149 16.83 40.43 23.67
N ASN A 150 16.82 39.12 23.42
CA ASN A 150 17.59 38.50 22.35
C ASN A 150 16.68 37.47 21.69
N SER A 151 16.28 37.75 20.44
CA SER A 151 15.50 36.82 19.62
C SER A 151 16.39 35.64 19.23
N MET A 152 16.45 34.60 20.07
CA MET A 152 17.20 33.39 19.73
C MET A 152 16.39 32.53 18.76
N CYS A 153 17.04 32.19 17.66
CA CYS A 153 16.50 31.32 16.62
C CYS A 153 16.61 29.83 16.99
N LEU A 154 15.58 29.03 16.66
CA LEU A 154 15.51 27.60 16.96
C LEU A 154 16.68 26.81 16.37
N SER A 155 17.14 27.16 15.16
CA SER A 155 18.26 26.48 14.49
C SER A 155 19.59 26.67 15.21
N ASN A 156 19.75 27.77 15.96
CA ASN A 156 20.93 28.04 16.77
C ASN A 156 20.91 27.26 18.09
N ILE A 157 19.72 26.98 18.64
CA ILE A 157 19.55 26.31 19.93
C ILE A 157 19.55 24.79 19.78
N ASN A 158 18.98 24.27 18.69
CA ASN A 158 18.79 22.83 18.52
C ASN A 158 19.06 22.35 17.07
N PRO A 159 20.34 22.39 16.63
CA PRO A 159 20.71 22.05 15.25
C PRO A 159 20.40 20.60 14.88
N SER A 160 20.43 19.67 15.84
CA SER A 160 20.05 18.27 15.62
C SER A 160 18.58 18.11 15.26
N LEU A 161 17.69 18.89 15.92
CA LEU A 161 16.26 18.87 15.65
C LEU A 161 15.96 19.43 14.26
N MET A 162 16.62 20.51 13.86
CA MET A 162 16.51 21.05 12.51
C MET A 162 17.03 20.07 11.44
N GLN A 163 18.10 19.31 11.73
CA GLN A 163 18.56 18.26 10.83
C GLN A 163 17.50 17.15 10.63
N GLU A 164 16.73 16.82 11.67
CA GLU A 164 15.59 15.92 11.55
C GLU A 164 14.47 16.50 10.67
N VAL A 165 14.17 17.80 10.78
CA VAL A 165 13.22 18.51 9.91
C VAL A 165 13.65 18.42 8.44
N TYR A 166 14.91 18.71 8.13
CA TYR A 166 15.40 18.60 6.75
C TYR A 166 15.34 17.16 6.22
N ARG A 167 15.67 16.16 7.05
CA ARG A 167 15.52 14.74 6.68
C ARG A 167 14.06 14.36 6.42
N ALA A 168 13.13 14.89 7.22
CA ALA A 168 11.70 14.67 7.03
C ALA A 168 11.18 15.31 5.73
N CYS A 169 11.60 16.55 5.42
CA CYS A 169 11.29 17.21 4.15
C CYS A 169 11.78 16.38 2.95
N ALA A 170 13.04 15.95 2.95
CA ALA A 170 13.59 15.14 1.86
C ALA A 170 12.86 13.79 1.71
N SER A 171 12.45 13.17 2.82
CA SER A 171 11.66 11.93 2.80
C SER A 171 10.28 12.14 2.18
N LEU A 172 9.60 13.23 2.52
CA LEU A 172 8.32 13.60 1.92
C LEU A 172 8.46 13.92 0.43
N GLU A 173 9.44 14.73 0.04
CA GLU A 173 9.69 15.08 -1.36
C GLU A 173 9.96 13.84 -2.21
N SER A 174 10.78 12.91 -1.69
CA SER A 174 11.03 11.62 -2.33
C SER A 174 9.75 10.79 -2.46
N MET A 175 8.91 10.75 -1.42
CA MET A 175 7.64 10.02 -1.46
C MET A 175 6.65 10.67 -2.45
N ILE A 176 6.55 12.00 -2.50
CA ILE A 176 5.73 12.74 -3.48
C ILE A 176 6.22 12.42 -4.91
N ALA A 177 7.53 12.46 -5.15
CA ALA A 177 8.11 12.21 -6.47
C ALA A 177 8.00 10.75 -6.93
N SER A 178 8.06 9.78 -6.00
CA SER A 178 8.02 8.34 -6.31
C SER A 178 6.61 7.74 -6.29
N SER A 179 5.64 8.39 -5.64
CA SER A 179 4.27 7.88 -5.52
C SER A 179 3.52 7.94 -6.87
N SER A 180 3.51 6.82 -7.59
CA SER A 180 2.57 6.56 -8.68
C SER A 180 1.22 6.07 -8.14
N PRO A 181 0.10 6.53 -8.72
CA PRO A 181 -0.77 7.41 -7.96
C PRO A 181 -1.22 6.73 -6.66
N LEU A 182 -0.64 7.18 -5.55
CA LEU A 182 -1.44 7.31 -4.35
C LEU A 182 -2.60 8.24 -4.69
N SER A 183 -3.75 8.04 -4.07
CA SER A 183 -4.90 8.91 -4.28
C SER A 183 -4.59 10.40 -4.18
N PRO A 184 -5.36 11.25 -4.89
CA PRO A 184 -5.30 12.69 -4.72
C PRO A 184 -5.29 13.14 -3.25
N GLY A 185 -5.98 12.43 -2.36
CA GLY A 185 -6.02 12.73 -0.92
C GLY A 185 -4.68 12.54 -0.20
N HIS A 186 -3.82 11.62 -0.65
CA HIS A 186 -2.48 11.46 -0.10
C HIS A 186 -1.55 12.59 -0.53
N ALA A 187 -1.56 12.93 -1.82
CA ALA A 187 -0.73 14.01 -2.35
C ALA A 187 -0.99 15.32 -1.60
N THR A 188 -2.25 15.70 -1.43
CA THR A 188 -2.62 16.93 -0.70
C THR A 188 -2.18 16.89 0.78
N GLN A 189 -2.30 15.75 1.46
CA GLN A 189 -1.83 15.63 2.85
C GLN A 189 -0.31 15.72 2.95
N MET A 190 0.42 15.09 2.02
CA MET A 190 1.88 15.11 1.98
C MET A 190 2.40 16.52 1.70
N GLU A 191 1.79 17.25 0.77
CA GLU A 191 2.10 18.65 0.48
C GLU A 191 1.83 19.56 1.70
N SER A 192 0.71 19.35 2.39
CA SER A 192 0.38 20.08 3.62
C SER A 192 1.40 19.85 4.73
N LEU A 193 1.82 18.60 4.96
CA LEU A 193 2.88 18.28 5.92
C LEU A 193 4.23 18.89 5.53
N LEU A 194 4.58 18.83 4.24
CA LEU A 194 5.81 19.44 3.72
C LEU A 194 5.81 20.96 3.93
N GLN A 195 4.68 21.63 3.66
CA GLN A 195 4.53 23.06 3.89
C GLN A 195 4.70 23.39 5.38
N ARG A 196 4.10 22.62 6.29
CA ARG A 196 4.26 22.80 7.75
C ARG A 196 5.71 22.67 8.20
N LEU A 197 6.43 21.66 7.72
CA LEU A 197 7.86 21.49 8.04
C LEU A 197 8.73 22.64 7.51
N ARG A 198 8.45 23.12 6.29
CA ARG A 198 9.16 24.28 5.73
C ARG A 198 8.89 25.57 6.49
N LEU A 199 7.70 25.74 7.07
CA LEU A 199 7.40 26.91 7.90
C LEU A 199 8.28 26.97 9.16
N CYS A 200 8.63 25.82 9.75
CA CYS A 200 9.58 25.75 10.87
C CYS A 200 10.97 26.31 10.49
N ASP A 201 11.39 26.15 9.23
CA ASP A 201 12.66 26.66 8.71
C ASP A 201 12.60 28.18 8.41
N THR A 202 11.44 28.70 7.99
CA THR A 202 11.29 30.14 7.74
C THR A 202 11.18 30.99 9.01
N GLN A 203 10.56 30.46 10.07
CA GLN A 203 10.50 31.15 11.38
C GLN A 203 11.89 31.31 12.03
N SER A 204 12.88 30.53 11.59
CA SER A 204 14.29 30.70 11.96
C SER A 204 14.99 31.88 11.28
N ASN A 205 14.54 32.33 10.11
CA ASN A 205 15.25 33.36 9.33
C ASN A 205 14.69 34.78 9.52
N THR A 206 13.47 34.94 10.04
CA THR A 206 12.83 36.26 10.22
C THR A 206 13.33 37.04 11.44
N SER A 207 14.26 36.51 12.23
CA SER A 207 14.86 37.21 13.39
C SER A 207 16.26 37.80 13.13
N SER A 208 16.75 37.76 11.88
CA SER A 208 18.11 38.22 11.53
C SER A 208 18.16 39.46 10.61
N THR A 209 17.04 40.18 10.43
CA THR A 209 16.97 41.37 9.55
C THR A 209 16.26 42.56 10.15
N ASP A 210 16.44 42.84 11.44
CA ASP A 210 16.19 44.16 12.03
C ASP A 210 17.27 44.50 13.07
#